data_AF-A0A9W9KN79-F1
#
_entry.id   AF-A0A9W9KN79-F1
#
_cell.length_a   1.000
_cell.length_b   1.000
_cell.length_c   1.000
_cell.angle_alpha   90.00
_cell.angle_beta   90.00
_cell.angle_gamma   90.00
#
_symmetry.space_group_name_H-M   'P 1'
#
loop_
_entity.id
_entity.type
_entity.pdbx_description
1 polymer ?
#
loop_
_entity_poly.entity_id
_entity_poly.type
_entity_poly.pdbx_seq_one_letter_code
_entity_poly.pdbx_strand_id
1 'polypeptide(L)'
;MPSHPLSPQEVQADTTSVTNVRVVVHTLGAAGPNTSDNHWSIYLLHPDGVSSTRINMRAEFDDPTGILEWTKHAYIQTTSAIKFWDFPVAAGINVLYFARLIYTLRRDRYEMSGGGGRVAGGGYLA
;
A
#
# COMPACT_ATOMS: atom_id res chain seq x y z
N MET A 1 7.07 12.97 -9.69
CA MET A 1 6.04 12.53 -10.64
C MET A 1 4.68 12.66 -9.96
N PRO A 2 3.64 13.15 -10.63
CA PRO A 2 2.35 13.39 -9.99
C PRO A 2 1.72 12.09 -9.50
N SER A 3 1.26 12.12 -8.26
CA SER A 3 0.45 11.09 -7.63
C SER A 3 -0.90 11.70 -7.30
N HIS A 4 -1.98 10.99 -7.59
CA HIS A 4 -3.34 11.46 -7.33
C HIS A 4 -4.01 10.51 -6.33
N PRO A 5 -4.30 10.97 -5.09
CA PRO A 5 -5.12 10.20 -4.16
C PRO A 5 -6.49 9.90 -4.76
N LEU A 6 -7.00 8.69 -4.52
CA LEU A 6 -8.33 8.28 -4.98
C LEU A 6 -9.21 7.99 -3.75
N SER A 7 -10.45 8.47 -3.79
CA SER A 7 -11.49 8.15 -2.83
C SER A 7 -12.01 6.71 -2.99
N PRO A 8 -12.63 6.13 -1.94
CA PRO A 8 -13.30 4.83 -2.04
C PRO A 8 -14.33 4.74 -3.16
N GLN A 9 -15.02 5.84 -3.47
CA GLN A 9 -16.02 5.91 -4.53
C GLN A 9 -15.38 5.86 -5.92
N GLU A 10 -14.26 6.58 -6.11
CA GLU A 10 -13.53 6.59 -7.38
C GLU A 10 -13.00 5.20 -7.71
N VAL A 11 -12.36 4.52 -6.77
CA VAL A 11 -11.82 3.16 -7.02
C VAL A 11 -12.92 2.11 -7.19
N GLN A 12 -14.09 2.32 -6.59
CA GLN A 12 -15.28 1.48 -6.82
C GLN A 12 -16.08 1.87 -8.07
N ALA A 13 -15.57 2.81 -8.88
CA ALA A 13 -16.03 3.11 -10.23
C ALA A 13 -14.93 2.93 -11.29
N ASP A 14 -13.68 2.71 -10.88
CA ASP A 14 -12.52 2.66 -11.78
C ASP A 14 -12.44 1.32 -12.54
N THR A 15 -12.78 1.36 -13.84
CA THR A 15 -12.73 0.20 -14.73
C THR A 15 -11.40 0.04 -15.46
N THR A 16 -10.37 0.80 -15.07
CA THR A 16 -9.01 0.67 -15.63
C THR A 16 -8.53 -0.77 -15.47
N SER A 17 -8.15 -1.39 -16.59
CA SER A 17 -7.67 -2.78 -16.62
C SER A 17 -6.37 -2.93 -15.84
N VAL A 18 -6.13 -4.12 -15.31
CA VAL A 18 -4.92 -4.49 -14.57
C VAL A 18 -4.26 -5.67 -15.28
N THR A 19 -2.94 -5.63 -15.46
CA THR A 19 -2.15 -6.73 -16.06
C THR A 19 -1.44 -7.56 -15.00
N ASN A 20 -0.95 -6.90 -13.96
CA ASN A 20 -0.22 -7.53 -12.88
C ASN A 20 -0.56 -6.87 -11.54
N VAL A 21 -0.57 -7.69 -10.49
CA VAL A 21 -0.42 -7.23 -9.11
C VAL A 21 1.07 -7.29 -8.78
N ARG A 22 1.65 -6.14 -8.43
CA ARG A 22 3.03 -6.01 -8.00
C ARG A 22 3.07 -5.77 -6.49
N VAL A 23 3.72 -6.67 -5.76
CA VAL A 23 3.96 -6.50 -4.31
C VAL A 23 5.35 -5.89 -4.14
N VAL A 24 5.45 -4.77 -3.40
CA VAL A 24 6.69 -4.00 -3.27
C VAL A 24 7.08 -3.86 -1.80
N VAL A 25 8.35 -4.13 -1.50
CA VAL A 25 8.98 -3.76 -0.22
C VAL A 25 9.70 -2.44 -0.41
N HIS A 26 9.40 -1.49 0.46
CA HIS A 26 9.98 -0.15 0.44
C HIS A 26 11.00 0.04 1.56
N THR A 27 12.04 0.82 1.31
CA THR A 27 12.85 1.42 2.37
C THR A 27 12.27 2.76 2.80
N LEU A 28 12.20 3.04 4.10
CA LEU A 28 11.93 4.37 4.66
C LEU A 28 13.22 5.13 5.05
N GLY A 29 14.39 4.60 4.69
CA GLY A 29 15.69 5.11 5.14
C GLY A 29 16.32 4.21 6.20
N ALA A 30 17.40 4.68 6.83
CA ALA A 30 18.14 3.91 7.83
C ALA A 30 17.31 3.77 9.11
N ALA A 31 16.83 2.56 9.38
CA ALA A 31 16.30 2.19 10.67
C ALA A 31 17.46 1.75 11.58
N GLY A 32 17.38 2.06 12.88
CA GLY A 32 18.44 1.81 13.86
C GLY A 32 18.82 0.33 14.00
N PRO A 33 19.80 -0.02 14.84
CA PRO A 33 20.40 -1.37 14.87
C PRO A 33 19.42 -2.54 15.11
N ASN A 34 18.20 -2.26 15.60
CA ASN A 34 17.17 -3.27 15.88
C ASN A 34 15.79 -2.93 15.29
N THR A 35 15.67 -1.92 14.43
CA THR A 35 14.40 -1.57 13.78
C THR A 35 14.54 -1.65 12.28
N SER A 36 13.47 -2.04 11.58
CA SER A 36 13.37 -1.95 10.13
C SER A 36 12.08 -1.22 9.83
N ASP A 37 12.16 -0.01 9.31
CA ASP A 37 11.01 0.78 8.86
C ASP A 37 10.64 0.38 7.43
N ASN A 38 10.69 -0.92 7.12
CA ASN A 38 10.25 -1.39 5.82
C ASN A 38 8.72 -1.47 5.83
N HIS A 39 8.09 -0.86 4.84
CA HIS A 39 6.65 -1.02 4.62
C HIS A 39 6.39 -1.69 3.27
N TRP A 40 5.23 -2.33 3.17
CA TRP A 40 4.82 -3.09 2.00
C TRP A 40 3.62 -2.39 1.36
N SER A 41 3.63 -2.28 0.03
CA SER A 41 2.45 -1.83 -0.70
C SER A 41 2.19 -2.70 -1.92
N ILE A 42 0.98 -2.59 -2.46
CA ILE A 42 0.53 -3.32 -3.63
C ILE A 42 0.31 -2.31 -4.76
N TYR A 43 0.83 -2.61 -5.94
CA TYR A 43 0.63 -1.83 -7.15
C TYR A 43 -0.17 -2.65 -8.16
N LEU A 44 -1.27 -2.09 -8.63
CA LEU A 44 -2.03 -2.60 -9.77
C LEU A 44 -1.44 -1.99 -11.03
N LEU A 45 -0.75 -2.78 -11.84
CA LEU A 45 -0.10 -2.29 -13.05
C LEU A 45 -1.12 -2.19 -14.19
N HIS A 46 -1.11 -1.05 -14.90
CA HIS A 46 -2.02 -0.82 -16.02
C HIS A 46 -1.37 -1.28 -17.34
N PRO A 47 -2.17 -1.58 -18.39
CA PRO A 47 -1.67 -2.06 -19.69
C PRO A 47 -0.78 -1.06 -20.44
N ASP A 48 -0.80 0.22 -20.08
CA ASP A 48 0.02 1.25 -20.73
C ASP A 48 1.52 1.13 -20.44
N GLY A 49 1.91 0.25 -19.50
CA GLY A 49 3.30 0.02 -19.11
C GLY A 49 3.95 1.18 -18.36
N VAL A 50 3.20 2.24 -18.04
CA VAL A 50 3.74 3.46 -17.45
C VAL A 50 2.97 3.93 -16.22
N SER A 51 1.73 3.48 -16.00
CA SER A 51 0.93 3.91 -14.85
C SER A 51 0.51 2.74 -13.97
N SER A 52 0.18 3.07 -12.73
CA SER A 52 -0.27 2.10 -11.74
C SER A 52 -1.21 2.71 -10.72
N THR A 53 -1.99 1.87 -10.05
CA THR A 53 -2.77 2.24 -8.88
C THR A 53 -2.19 1.54 -7.65
N ARG A 54 -1.67 2.31 -6.69
CA ARG A 54 -1.14 1.79 -5.44
C ARG A 54 -2.26 1.64 -4.41
N ILE A 55 -2.24 0.50 -3.73
CA ILE A 55 -3.02 0.18 -2.55
C ILE A 55 -2.03 0.12 -1.39
N ASN A 56 -2.29 0.91 -0.36
CA ASN A 56 -1.50 0.96 0.86
C ASN A 56 -2.41 0.91 2.07
N MET A 57 -1.90 0.40 3.18
CA MET A 57 -2.54 0.50 4.49
C MET A 57 -1.58 1.23 5.41
N ARG A 58 -2.03 2.28 6.07
CA ARG A 58 -1.27 2.99 7.10
C ARG A 58 -2.11 3.15 8.36
N ALA A 59 -1.49 3.54 9.45
CA ALA A 59 -2.15 3.92 10.69
C ALA A 59 -1.57 5.27 11.14
N GLU A 60 -2.33 6.04 11.91
CA GLU A 60 -1.80 7.23 12.56
C GLU A 60 -1.04 6.84 13.83
N PHE A 61 -0.19 7.75 14.32
CA PHE A 61 0.47 7.54 15.59
C PHE A 61 -0.57 7.42 16.71
N ASP A 62 -0.43 6.36 17.53
CA ASP A 62 -1.35 5.99 18.62
C ASP A 62 -2.81 5.66 18.24
N ASP A 63 -3.13 5.56 16.95
CA ASP A 63 -4.41 5.02 16.47
C ASP A 63 -4.15 3.76 15.64
N PRO A 64 -4.46 2.56 16.14
CA PRO A 64 -4.27 1.32 15.39
C PRO A 64 -5.25 1.17 14.21
N THR A 65 -6.23 2.07 14.07
CA THR A 65 -7.21 1.99 12.99
C THR A 65 -6.51 2.14 11.63
N GLY A 66 -6.62 1.10 10.81
CA GLY A 66 -6.07 1.12 9.46
C GLY A 66 -6.79 2.12 8.57
N ILE A 67 -6.00 2.92 7.87
CA ILE A 67 -6.40 3.84 6.82
C ILE A 67 -5.97 3.22 5.50
N LEU A 68 -6.95 2.71 4.75
CA LEU A 68 -6.75 2.20 3.41
C LEU A 68 -6.59 3.37 2.42
N GLU A 69 -5.43 3.45 1.80
CA GLU A 69 -5.10 4.48 0.83
C GLU A 69 -5.02 3.92 -0.58
N TRP A 70 -5.64 4.64 -1.51
CA TRP A 70 -5.53 4.42 -2.93
C TRP A 70 -4.84 5.61 -3.57
N THR A 71 -3.86 5.36 -4.45
CA THR A 71 -3.15 6.44 -5.14
C THR A 71 -2.84 6.04 -6.57
N LYS A 72 -3.27 6.86 -7.54
CA LYS A 72 -2.87 6.70 -8.94
C LYS A 72 -1.50 7.32 -9.18
N HIS A 73 -0.64 6.60 -9.90
CA HIS A 73 0.70 7.02 -10.24
C HIS A 73 0.94 6.97 -11.74
N ALA A 74 1.66 7.95 -12.27
CA ALA A 74 2.21 7.95 -13.63
C ALA A 74 3.57 7.21 -13.71
N TYR A 75 3.74 6.17 -12.91
CA TYR A 75 4.90 5.28 -12.93
C TYR A 75 4.48 3.87 -12.49
N ILE A 76 5.25 2.84 -12.85
CA ILE A 76 5.07 1.45 -12.38
C ILE A 76 6.10 1.00 -11.34
N GLN A 77 7.18 1.77 -11.17
CA GLN A 77 8.25 1.48 -10.22
C GLN A 77 8.59 2.72 -9.41
N THR A 78 8.44 2.63 -8.09
CA THR A 78 8.86 3.67 -7.15
C THR A 78 10.38 3.64 -6.95
N THR A 79 10.96 4.79 -6.61
CA THR A 79 12.39 4.92 -6.26
C THR A 79 12.73 4.32 -4.89
N SER A 80 11.73 4.10 -4.02
CA SER A 80 11.93 3.47 -2.70
C SER A 80 11.86 1.95 -2.71
N ALA A 81 11.61 1.31 -3.87
CA ALA A 81 11.54 -0.15 -3.95
C ALA A 81 12.90 -0.79 -3.71
N ILE A 82 12.99 -1.64 -2.67
CA ILE A 82 14.13 -2.54 -2.44
C ILE A 82 13.97 -3.78 -3.32
N LYS A 83 12.76 -4.33 -3.35
CA LYS A 83 12.39 -5.54 -4.11
C LYS A 83 10.91 -5.50 -4.46
N PHE A 84 10.57 -6.13 -5.58
CA PHE A 84 9.19 -6.38 -5.95
C PHE A 84 9.02 -7.76 -6.58
N TRP A 85 7.77 -8.24 -6.59
CA TRP A 85 7.34 -9.46 -7.28
C TRP A 85 6.04 -9.19 -8.00
N ASP A 86 5.96 -9.67 -9.25
CA ASP A 86 4.80 -9.49 -10.12
C ASP A 86 4.03 -10.78 -10.25
N PHE A 87 2.70 -10.67 -10.11
CA PHE A 87 1.76 -11.75 -10.28
C PHE A 87 0.79 -11.37 -11.39
N PRO A 88 0.75 -12.11 -12.51
CA PRO A 88 -0.19 -11.83 -13.59
C PRO A 88 -1.63 -12.04 -13.08
N VAL A 89 -2.56 -11.20 -13.54
CA VAL A 89 -3.98 -11.36 -13.24
C VAL A 89 -4.71 -12.02 -14.41
N ALA A 90 -5.89 -12.58 -14.15
CA ALA A 90 -6.75 -13.09 -15.20
C ALA A 90 -7.24 -11.96 -16.13
N ALA A 91 -7.60 -12.31 -17.36
CA ALA A 91 -8.18 -11.35 -18.30
C ALA A 91 -9.48 -10.74 -17.75
N GLY A 92 -9.71 -9.45 -18.03
CA GLY A 92 -10.91 -8.73 -17.62
C GLY A 92 -10.88 -8.19 -16.18
N ILE A 93 -9.79 -8.39 -15.44
CA ILE A 93 -9.60 -7.82 -14.10
C ILE A 93 -9.23 -6.33 -14.20
N ASN A 94 -9.85 -5.52 -13.34
CA ASN A 94 -9.69 -4.07 -13.27
C ASN A 94 -9.57 -3.57 -11.83
N VAL A 95 -9.28 -2.28 -11.64
CA VAL A 95 -9.16 -1.64 -10.31
C VAL A 95 -10.43 -1.87 -9.47
N LEU A 96 -11.61 -1.71 -10.07
CA LEU A 96 -12.92 -1.95 -9.47
C LEU A 96 -13.01 -3.34 -8.80
N TYR A 97 -12.51 -4.38 -9.46
CA TYR A 97 -12.53 -5.75 -8.91
C TYR A 97 -11.81 -5.83 -7.56
N PHE A 98 -10.60 -5.26 -7.48
CA PHE A 98 -9.82 -5.24 -6.24
C PHE A 98 -10.48 -4.37 -5.16
N ALA A 99 -10.97 -3.19 -5.54
CA ALA A 99 -11.68 -2.31 -4.61
C ALA A 99 -12.89 -3.01 -4.00
N ARG A 100 -13.75 -3.61 -4.82
CA ARG A 100 -14.92 -4.38 -4.35
C ARG A 100 -14.52 -5.53 -3.44
N LEU A 101 -13.48 -6.27 -3.79
CA LEU A 101 -13.00 -7.38 -2.96
C LEU A 101 -12.59 -6.89 -1.57
N ILE A 102 -11.78 -5.82 -1.50
CA ILE A 102 -11.29 -5.23 -0.26
C ILE A 102 -12.45 -4.73 0.62
N TYR A 103 -13.36 -3.93 0.06
CA TYR A 103 -14.47 -3.35 0.82
C TYR A 103 -15.55 -4.38 1.20
N THR A 104 -15.85 -5.34 0.33
CA THR A 104 -16.84 -6.41 0.63
C THR A 104 -16.35 -7.30 1.75
N LEU A 105 -15.05 -7.60 1.78
CA LEU A 105 -14.41 -8.38 2.84
C LEU A 105 -13.98 -7.54 4.06
N ARG A 106 -14.35 -6.25 4.06
CA ARG A 106 -14.11 -5.30 5.17
C ARG A 106 -12.62 -5.18 5.54
N ARG A 107 -11.74 -5.35 4.55
CA ARG A 107 -10.28 -5.27 4.71
C ARG A 107 -9.80 -3.83 4.86
N ASP A 108 -10.64 -2.86 4.52
CA ASP A 108 -10.48 -1.44 4.82
C ASP A 108 -10.53 -1.13 6.33
N ARG A 109 -11.04 -2.05 7.15
CA ARG A 109 -11.17 -1.90 8.62
C ARG A 109 -10.13 -2.70 9.40
N TYR A 110 -8.99 -2.95 8.78
CA TYR A 110 -7.92 -3.67 9.44
C TYR A 110 -7.38 -2.85 10.61
N GLU A 111 -7.39 -3.39 11.82
CA GLU A 111 -6.66 -2.82 12.94
C GLU A 111 -5.21 -3.28 12.87
N MET A 112 -4.30 -2.32 12.72
CA MET A 112 -2.87 -2.60 12.78
C MET A 112 -2.49 -2.98 14.20
N SER A 113 -1.72 -4.05 14.35
CA SER A 113 -1.01 -4.29 15.61
C SER A 113 -0.15 -3.05 15.88
N GLY A 114 -0.30 -2.42 17.05
CA GLY A 114 0.50 -1.25 17.45
C GLY A 114 2.02 -1.50 17.58
N GLY A 115 2.56 -2.57 16.98
CA GLY A 115 3.91 -3.07 17.15
C GLY A 115 4.74 -3.02 15.88
N GLY A 116 5.55 -1.96 15.82
CA GLY A 116 6.83 -1.88 15.11
C GLY A 116 7.73 -0.92 15.87
N GLY A 117 8.02 -1.23 17.14
CA GLY A 117 8.87 -0.39 18.02
C GLY A 117 8.17 0.23 19.24
N ARG A 118 7.35 -0.53 20.00
CA ARG A 118 6.94 -0.11 21.35
C ARG A 118 7.86 -0.78 22.38
N VAL A 119 8.94 -0.10 22.76
CA VAL A 119 9.44 -0.20 24.13
C VAL A 119 8.67 0.83 24.93
N ALA A 120 7.62 0.38 25.61
CA ALA A 120 7.08 1.12 26.74
C ALA A 120 7.93 0.71 27.97
N GLY A 121 8.73 1.64 28.48
CA GLY A 121 9.27 1.55 29.85
C GLY A 121 10.75 1.90 30.00
N GLY A 122 11.04 2.95 30.78
CA GLY A 122 12.33 3.14 31.44
C GLY A 122 12.77 4.60 31.47
N GLY A 123 12.53 5.28 32.59
CA GLY A 123 12.86 6.68 32.79
C GLY A 123 14.34 7.01 32.63
N TYR A 124 14.59 8.29 32.36
CA TYR A 124 15.85 8.95 32.68
C TYR A 124 16.18 8.72 34.16
N LEU A 125 17.17 7.89 34.47
CA LEU A 125 18.06 8.01 35.64
C LEU A 125 19.32 7.15 35.41
N ALA A 126 20.42 7.80 35.03
CA ALA A 126 21.77 7.72 35.63
C ALA A 126 22.69 8.68 34.87
#